data_AF-Q218X4-F1
#
_entry.id   AF-Q218X4-F1
#
_cell.length_a   1.000
_cell.length_b   1.000
_cell.length_c   1.000
_cell.angle_alpha   90.00
_cell.angle_beta   90.00
_cell.angle_gamma   90.00
#
_symmetry.space_group_name_H-M   'P 1'
#
loop_
_entity.id
_entity.type
_entity.pdbx_description
1 polymer ?
#
loop_
_entity_poly.entity_id
_entity_poly.type
_entity_poly.pdbx_seq_one_letter_code
_entity_poly.pdbx_strand_id
1 'polypeptide(L)'
;MLIVVPDVNVLVSRANADRAGRSSTISQKVVQQLVSGVLNGEPVQLAMSFKMLDTYRDVLLRKGYDREAVEQSADGLIALMRYGPIGFDPYLVLGGTPELSVMDVEDGGVLATAYAAHANLLVTDNLKDFAGHDAEAYVTSVARSADGTRRDLYCVIRKRPDGHSLIVVHPADFVRWMESGFKMSADAIKASCGAKPQA
;
A
#
# COMPACT_ATOMS: atom_id res chain seq x y z
N MET A 1 7.90 -14.57 2.71
CA MET A 1 6.74 -14.31 1.82
C MET A 1 6.03 -13.10 2.38
N LEU A 2 5.68 -12.16 1.50
CA LEU A 2 5.09 -10.88 1.88
C LEU A 2 3.67 -10.78 1.33
N ILE A 3 2.69 -10.55 2.21
CA ILE A 3 1.34 -10.17 1.83
C ILE A 3 1.28 -8.64 1.79
N VAL A 4 0.90 -8.09 0.64
CA VAL A 4 0.91 -6.64 0.40
C VAL A 4 -0.49 -6.15 0.03
N VAL A 5 -0.90 -5.05 0.66
CA VAL A 5 -2.13 -4.33 0.36
C VAL A 5 -1.77 -2.95 -0.19
N PRO A 6 -1.91 -2.70 -1.51
CA PRO A 6 -1.77 -1.37 -2.05
C PRO A 6 -3.05 -0.57 -1.80
N ASP A 7 -2.88 0.69 -1.41
CA ASP A 7 -3.96 1.66 -1.39
C ASP A 7 -4.51 1.89 -2.81
N VAL A 8 -5.82 2.09 -2.93
CA VAL A 8 -6.50 2.41 -4.19
C VAL A 8 -5.89 3.66 -4.84
N ASN A 9 -5.49 4.65 -4.05
CA ASN A 9 -4.88 5.88 -4.57
C ASN A 9 -3.56 5.62 -5.30
N VAL A 10 -2.77 4.62 -4.87
CA VAL A 10 -1.54 4.23 -5.56
C VAL A 10 -1.85 3.63 -6.93
N LEU A 11 -2.88 2.79 -7.02
CA LEU A 11 -3.33 2.17 -8.27
C LEU A 11 -3.94 3.18 -9.24
N VAL A 12 -4.74 4.13 -8.73
CA VAL A 12 -5.31 5.23 -9.52
C VAL A 12 -4.20 6.18 -10.00
N SER A 13 -3.21 6.46 -9.16
CA SER A 13 -2.05 7.27 -9.53
C SER A 13 -1.25 6.63 -10.66
N ARG A 14 -1.10 5.29 -10.65
CA ARG A 14 -0.53 4.54 -11.78
C ARG A 14 -1.33 4.78 -13.07
N ALA A 15 -2.63 4.53 -13.05
CA ALA A 15 -3.47 4.69 -14.24
C ALA A 15 -3.37 6.13 -14.82
N ASN A 16 -3.38 7.14 -13.96
CA ASN A 16 -3.22 8.55 -14.37
C ASN A 16 -1.85 8.85 -14.98
N ALA A 17 -0.77 8.24 -14.45
CA ALA A 17 0.55 8.38 -15.03
C ALA A 17 0.61 7.77 -16.44
N ASP A 18 0.01 6.60 -16.64
CA ASP A 18 -0.05 5.93 -17.94
C ASP A 18 -0.86 6.75 -18.95
N ARG A 19 -2.05 7.22 -18.58
CA ARG A 19 -2.89 8.07 -19.44
C ARG A 19 -2.21 9.38 -19.81
N ALA A 20 -1.40 9.94 -18.92
CA ALA A 20 -0.63 11.15 -19.16
C ALA A 20 0.65 10.91 -19.98
N GLY A 21 0.92 9.67 -20.43
CA GLY A 21 2.14 9.31 -21.15
C GLY A 21 3.42 9.46 -20.31
N ARG A 22 3.29 9.51 -18.99
CA ARG A 22 4.46 9.60 -18.09
C ARG A 22 5.08 8.21 -17.95
N SER A 23 6.38 8.19 -17.69
CA SER A 23 7.11 6.96 -17.42
C SER A 23 7.92 7.10 -16.13
N SER A 24 8.26 5.95 -15.54
CA SER A 24 9.10 5.86 -14.34
C SER A 24 8.58 6.61 -13.11
N THR A 25 7.26 6.81 -12.99
CA THR A 25 6.69 7.39 -11.76
C THR A 25 6.77 6.42 -10.59
N ILE A 26 6.65 6.92 -9.36
CA ILE A 26 6.70 6.09 -8.15
C ILE A 26 5.56 5.07 -8.14
N SER A 27 4.32 5.48 -8.42
CA SER A 27 3.17 4.56 -8.50
C SER A 27 3.35 3.51 -9.60
N GLN A 28 3.98 3.89 -10.72
CA GLN A 28 4.37 2.97 -11.78
C GLN A 28 5.35 1.90 -11.33
N LYS A 29 6.39 2.30 -10.60
CA LYS A 29 7.36 1.37 -10.04
C LYS A 29 6.75 0.47 -8.96
N VAL A 30 5.90 1.00 -8.07
CA VAL A 30 5.21 0.19 -7.05
C VAL A 30 4.43 -0.95 -7.72
N VAL A 31 3.53 -0.62 -8.65
CA VAL A 31 2.69 -1.63 -9.31
C VAL A 31 3.55 -2.64 -10.09
N GLN A 32 4.61 -2.18 -10.77
CA GLN A 32 5.55 -3.07 -11.47
C GLN A 32 6.20 -4.09 -10.52
N GLN A 33 6.59 -3.67 -9.32
CA GLN A 33 7.19 -4.55 -8.30
C GLN A 33 6.15 -5.50 -7.68
N LEU A 34 4.88 -5.12 -7.59
CA LEU A 34 3.83 -6.03 -7.16
C LEU A 34 3.53 -7.09 -8.23
N VAL A 35 3.51 -6.69 -9.50
CA VAL A 35 3.28 -7.58 -10.65
C VAL A 35 4.42 -8.58 -10.86
N SER A 36 5.67 -8.21 -10.50
CA SER A 36 6.80 -9.14 -10.60
C SER A 36 6.65 -10.37 -9.70
N GLY A 37 5.80 -10.29 -8.67
CA GLY A 37 5.53 -11.38 -7.73
C GLY A 37 6.65 -11.66 -6.74
N VAL A 38 7.74 -10.89 -6.75
CA VAL A 38 8.90 -11.06 -5.86
C VAL A 38 9.44 -9.71 -5.40
N LEU A 39 9.61 -9.56 -4.08
CA LEU A 39 10.24 -8.39 -3.45
C LEU A 39 11.47 -8.84 -2.67
N ASN A 40 12.66 -8.39 -3.09
CA ASN A 40 13.94 -8.70 -2.44
C ASN A 40 14.17 -10.21 -2.20
N GLY A 41 13.75 -11.04 -3.16
CA GLY A 41 13.85 -12.50 -3.09
C GLY A 41 12.70 -13.18 -2.33
N GLU A 42 11.78 -12.43 -1.74
CA GLU A 42 10.58 -12.97 -1.10
C GLU A 42 9.38 -12.96 -2.05
N PRO A 43 8.66 -14.10 -2.21
CA PRO A 43 7.42 -14.12 -2.97
C PRO A 43 6.38 -13.16 -2.39
N VAL A 44 5.61 -12.52 -3.27
CA VAL A 44 4.54 -11.58 -2.94
C VAL A 44 3.19 -12.15 -3.21
N GLN A 45 2.30 -11.99 -2.23
CA GLN A 45 0.86 -12.18 -2.40
C GLN A 45 0.16 -10.82 -2.33
N LEU A 46 -0.59 -10.47 -3.38
CA LEU A 46 -1.46 -9.30 -3.37
C LEU A 46 -2.73 -9.60 -2.56
N ALA A 47 -3.20 -8.65 -1.76
CA ALA A 47 -4.49 -8.70 -1.10
C ALA A 47 -5.27 -7.40 -1.26
N MET A 48 -6.55 -7.50 -1.60
CA MET A 48 -7.50 -6.40 -1.71
C MET A 48 -8.91 -6.88 -1.34
N SER A 49 -9.81 -5.98 -0.95
CA SER A 49 -11.23 -6.31 -0.74
C SER A 49 -12.07 -5.98 -1.97
N PHE A 50 -13.27 -6.58 -2.06
CA PHE A 50 -14.25 -6.21 -3.08
C PHE A 50 -14.51 -4.70 -3.09
N LYS A 51 -14.70 -4.10 -1.90
CA LYS A 51 -14.92 -2.66 -1.75
C LYS A 51 -13.76 -1.83 -2.33
N MET A 52 -12.50 -2.22 -2.09
CA MET A 52 -11.35 -1.53 -2.68
C MET A 52 -11.34 -1.59 -4.21
N LEU A 53 -11.69 -2.75 -4.78
CA LEU A 53 -11.79 -2.92 -6.23
C LEU A 53 -12.95 -2.09 -6.82
N ASP A 54 -14.08 -2.02 -6.13
CA ASP A 54 -15.22 -1.19 -6.55
C ASP A 54 -14.88 0.31 -6.48
N THR A 55 -14.23 0.75 -5.39
CA THR A 55 -13.70 2.12 -5.30
C THR A 55 -12.73 2.42 -6.44
N TYR A 56 -11.82 1.49 -6.74
CA TYR A 56 -10.89 1.63 -7.87
C TYR A 56 -11.63 1.82 -9.20
N ARG A 57 -12.63 0.97 -9.49
CA ARG A 57 -13.47 1.08 -10.70
C ARG A 57 -14.18 2.43 -10.75
N ASP A 58 -14.87 2.81 -9.68
CA ASP A 58 -15.64 4.04 -9.59
C ASP A 58 -14.78 5.29 -9.81
N VAL A 59 -13.59 5.33 -9.18
CA VAL A 59 -12.67 6.46 -9.32
C VAL A 59 -12.17 6.60 -10.76
N LEU A 60 -11.84 5.50 -11.43
CA LEU A 60 -11.41 5.54 -12.84
C LEU A 60 -12.55 5.93 -13.78
N LEU A 61 -13.75 5.37 -13.59
CA LEU A 61 -14.92 5.74 -14.39
C LEU A 61 -15.26 7.23 -14.24
N ARG A 62 -15.24 7.78 -13.02
CA ARG A 62 -15.44 9.23 -12.77
C ARG A 62 -14.37 10.09 -13.43
N LYS A 63 -13.15 9.57 -13.60
CA LYS A 63 -12.06 10.25 -14.33
C LYS A 63 -12.19 10.10 -15.85
N GLY A 64 -13.24 9.44 -16.36
CA GLY A 64 -13.51 9.28 -17.78
C GLY A 64 -12.59 8.27 -18.47
N TYR A 65 -12.17 7.22 -17.75
CA TYR A 65 -11.59 6.04 -18.39
C TYR A 65 -12.69 5.20 -19.04
N ASP A 66 -12.34 4.49 -20.11
CA ASP A 66 -13.24 3.56 -20.76
C ASP A 66 -13.62 2.41 -19.83
N ARG A 67 -14.90 2.00 -19.84
CA ARG A 67 -15.42 0.97 -18.93
C ARG A 67 -14.74 -0.38 -19.15
N GLU A 68 -14.53 -0.79 -20.40
CA GLU A 68 -13.91 -2.07 -20.71
C GLU A 68 -12.47 -2.10 -20.19
N ALA A 69 -11.72 -1.01 -20.40
CA ALA A 69 -10.36 -0.88 -19.88
C ALA A 69 -10.31 -0.92 -18.34
N VAL A 70 -11.29 -0.30 -17.66
CA VAL A 70 -11.39 -0.33 -16.20
C VAL A 70 -11.65 -1.74 -15.68
N GLU A 71 -12.58 -2.48 -16.29
CA GLU A 71 -12.88 -3.85 -15.89
C GLU A 71 -11.68 -4.78 -16.14
N GLN A 72 -11.03 -4.67 -17.31
CA GLN A 72 -9.82 -5.45 -17.60
C GLN A 72 -8.70 -5.19 -16.59
N SER A 73 -8.53 -3.93 -16.17
CA SER A 73 -7.53 -3.58 -15.15
C SER A 73 -7.88 -4.19 -13.78
N ALA A 74 -9.16 -4.12 -13.37
CA ALA A 74 -9.62 -4.70 -12.12
C ALA A 74 -9.52 -6.24 -12.12
N ASP A 75 -9.84 -6.89 -13.25
CA ASP A 75 -9.67 -8.33 -13.44
C ASP A 75 -8.19 -8.73 -13.39
N GLY A 76 -7.29 -7.89 -13.90
CA GLY A 76 -5.84 -8.06 -13.74
C GLY A 76 -5.41 -8.09 -12.27
N LEU A 77 -5.94 -7.18 -11.44
CA LEU A 77 -5.69 -7.18 -9.99
C LEU A 77 -6.23 -8.45 -9.33
N ILE A 78 -7.44 -8.87 -9.67
CA ILE A 78 -8.05 -10.11 -9.17
C ILE A 78 -7.21 -11.33 -9.58
N ALA A 79 -6.70 -11.36 -10.83
CA ALA A 79 -5.83 -12.43 -11.31
C ALA A 79 -4.51 -12.48 -10.52
N LEU A 80 -3.87 -11.34 -10.24
CA LEU A 80 -2.67 -11.29 -9.39
C LEU A 80 -2.92 -11.82 -7.98
N MET A 81 -4.12 -11.59 -7.43
CA MET A 81 -4.50 -12.15 -6.14
C MET A 81 -4.70 -13.67 -6.21
N ARG A 82 -5.50 -14.13 -7.17
CA ARG A 82 -5.89 -15.55 -7.30
C ARG A 82 -4.74 -16.47 -7.69
N TYR A 83 -3.84 -15.98 -8.53
CA TYR A 83 -2.71 -16.73 -9.04
C TYR A 83 -1.39 -16.35 -8.36
N GLY A 84 -1.45 -15.59 -7.26
CA GLY A 84 -0.32 -15.35 -6.38
C GLY A 84 0.08 -16.61 -5.59
N PRO A 85 1.19 -16.56 -4.82
CA PRO A 85 1.74 -17.72 -4.11
C PRO A 85 0.81 -18.41 -3.12
N ILE A 86 -0.11 -17.66 -2.50
CA ILE A 86 -1.12 -18.20 -1.57
C ILE A 86 -2.44 -18.46 -2.30
N GLY A 87 -2.78 -17.60 -3.26
CA GLY A 87 -4.05 -17.64 -3.98
C GLY A 87 -5.19 -17.08 -3.13
N PHE A 88 -5.47 -15.78 -3.28
CA PHE A 88 -6.58 -15.11 -2.62
C PHE A 88 -7.70 -14.77 -3.58
N ASP A 89 -8.93 -14.98 -3.14
CA ASP A 89 -10.07 -14.22 -3.65
C ASP A 89 -10.11 -12.83 -3.01
N PRO A 90 -10.74 -11.83 -3.65
CA PRO A 90 -11.00 -10.54 -3.02
C PRO A 90 -11.69 -10.72 -1.66
N TYR A 91 -11.19 -10.02 -0.64
CA TYR A 91 -11.69 -10.16 0.71
C TYR A 91 -13.09 -9.52 0.85
N LEU A 92 -13.99 -10.23 1.51
CA LEU A 92 -15.24 -9.64 2.01
C LEU A 92 -15.01 -9.20 3.46
N VAL A 93 -14.89 -7.90 3.68
CA VAL A 93 -14.72 -7.32 5.02
C VAL A 93 -16.09 -6.91 5.55
N LEU A 94 -16.62 -7.67 6.51
CA LEU A 94 -17.90 -7.40 7.17
C LEU A 94 -17.66 -6.56 8.44
N GLY A 95 -18.05 -5.29 8.41
CA GLY A 95 -17.85 -4.33 9.51
C GLY A 95 -16.70 -3.34 9.24
N GLY A 96 -16.91 -2.08 9.66
CA GLY A 96 -15.90 -1.03 9.58
C GLY A 96 -14.93 -1.10 10.76
N THR A 97 -13.64 -0.92 10.46
CA THR A 97 -12.44 -0.80 11.31
C THR A 97 -12.56 -1.30 12.76
N PRO A 98 -11.71 -2.26 13.22
CA PRO A 98 -11.63 -2.59 14.65
C PRO A 98 -11.16 -1.40 15.52
N GLU A 99 -10.76 -0.30 14.90
CA GLU A 99 -10.30 0.90 15.57
C GLU A 99 -11.06 2.14 15.08
N LEU A 100 -11.81 2.75 15.99
CA LEU A 100 -12.65 3.94 15.76
C LEU A 100 -11.83 5.22 15.46
N SER A 101 -10.49 5.18 15.55
CA SER A 101 -9.63 6.35 15.34
C SER A 101 -9.20 6.57 13.89
N VAL A 102 -9.46 5.64 12.97
CA VAL A 102 -9.25 5.89 11.55
C VAL A 102 -10.38 6.79 11.06
N MET A 103 -10.04 8.05 10.78
CA MET A 103 -11.01 9.14 10.59
C MET A 103 -11.83 9.02 9.30
N ASP A 104 -11.34 8.28 8.29
CA ASP A 104 -12.04 8.04 7.02
C ASP A 104 -12.52 6.59 6.89
N VAL A 105 -13.78 6.42 6.46
CA VAL A 105 -14.44 5.12 6.21
C VAL A 105 -13.78 4.36 5.06
N GLU A 106 -13.15 5.07 4.12
CA GLU A 106 -12.37 4.46 3.03
C GLU A 106 -11.06 3.86 3.57
N ASP A 107 -10.25 4.66 4.27
CA ASP A 107 -8.98 4.25 4.87
C ASP A 107 -9.16 3.14 5.92
N GLY A 108 -10.25 3.21 6.69
CA GLY A 108 -10.65 2.16 7.62
C GLY A 108 -10.93 0.82 6.92
N GLY A 109 -11.47 0.86 5.71
CA GLY A 109 -11.66 -0.32 4.87
C GLY A 109 -10.35 -0.93 4.37
N VAL A 110 -9.39 -0.09 4.01
CA VAL A 110 -8.04 -0.54 3.58
C VAL A 110 -7.30 -1.19 4.75
N LEU A 111 -7.32 -0.57 5.93
CA LEU A 111 -6.70 -1.13 7.13
C LEU A 111 -7.36 -2.45 7.55
N ALA A 112 -8.69 -2.51 7.54
CA ALA A 112 -9.42 -3.74 7.87
C ALA A 112 -9.08 -4.88 6.88
N THR A 113 -8.92 -4.55 5.60
CA THR A 113 -8.44 -5.51 4.58
C THR A 113 -7.02 -5.99 4.91
N ALA A 114 -6.12 -5.08 5.28
CA ALA A 114 -4.75 -5.44 5.68
C ALA A 114 -4.70 -6.36 6.90
N TYR A 115 -5.58 -6.14 7.89
CA TYR A 115 -5.70 -7.03 9.04
C TYR A 115 -6.32 -8.39 8.66
N ALA A 116 -7.40 -8.41 7.89
CA ALA A 116 -8.07 -9.64 7.45
C ALA A 116 -7.14 -10.52 6.58
N ALA A 117 -6.31 -9.90 5.76
CA ALA A 117 -5.35 -10.60 4.90
C ALA A 117 -4.06 -11.00 5.61
N HIS A 118 -3.89 -10.69 6.91
CA HIS A 118 -2.62 -10.84 7.60
C HIS A 118 -1.45 -10.18 6.83
N ALA A 119 -1.68 -8.98 6.31
CA ALA A 119 -0.74 -8.24 5.49
C ALA A 119 0.52 -7.84 6.25
N ASN A 120 1.67 -8.01 5.62
CA ASN A 120 2.96 -7.52 6.12
C ASN A 120 3.13 -6.03 5.80
N LEU A 121 2.65 -5.60 4.63
CA LEU A 121 2.84 -4.27 4.09
C LEU A 121 1.52 -3.66 3.61
N LEU A 122 1.29 -2.40 3.97
CA LEU A 122 0.29 -1.52 3.36
C LEU A 122 1.03 -0.36 2.68
N VAL A 123 0.82 -0.17 1.37
CA VAL A 123 1.50 0.90 0.61
C VAL A 123 0.54 2.04 0.32
N THR A 124 0.77 3.21 0.93
CA THR A 124 -0.11 4.40 0.82
C THR A 124 0.70 5.69 0.93
N ASP A 125 0.28 6.75 0.23
CA ASP A 125 0.84 8.09 0.40
C ASP A 125 0.21 8.87 1.58
N ASN A 126 -0.83 8.32 2.20
CA ASN A 126 -1.60 8.97 3.25
C ASN A 126 -1.35 8.40 4.67
N LEU A 127 -0.07 8.28 5.05
CA LEU A 127 0.34 7.59 6.29
C LEU A 127 -0.23 8.18 7.58
N LYS A 128 -0.61 9.47 7.58
CA LYS A 128 -1.14 10.14 8.76
C LYS A 128 -2.43 9.48 9.27
N ASP A 129 -3.24 8.93 8.38
CA ASP A 129 -4.55 8.37 8.71
C ASP A 129 -4.42 6.93 9.26
N PHE A 130 -3.21 6.37 9.20
CA PHE A 130 -2.85 5.08 9.79
C PHE A 130 -1.99 5.23 11.06
N ALA A 131 -1.62 6.44 11.48
CA ALA A 131 -0.83 6.72 12.68
C ALA A 131 -1.72 6.82 13.94
N GLY A 132 -2.40 5.71 14.28
CA GLY A 132 -3.26 5.57 15.47
C GLY A 132 -2.49 5.56 16.80
N HIS A 133 -3.20 5.36 17.91
CA HIS A 133 -2.61 5.43 19.27
C HIS A 133 -1.61 4.30 19.56
N ASP A 134 -1.75 3.16 18.90
CA ASP A 134 -0.88 1.97 19.04
C ASP A 134 0.22 1.90 17.96
N ALA A 135 0.40 2.98 17.21
CA ALA A 135 1.28 3.03 16.06
C ALA A 135 2.65 3.62 16.42
N GLU A 136 3.72 2.96 15.98
CA GLU A 136 5.09 3.45 16.10
C GLU A 136 5.53 4.05 14.75
N ALA A 137 5.89 5.33 14.73
CA ALA A 137 6.37 5.99 13.51
C ALA A 137 7.91 6.05 13.48
N TYR A 138 8.51 5.80 12.31
CA TYR A 138 9.95 5.82 12.11
C TYR A 138 10.32 6.69 10.91
N VAL A 139 11.30 7.57 11.07
CA VAL A 139 11.83 8.42 9.99
C VAL A 139 12.68 7.56 9.05
N THR A 140 12.32 7.52 7.77
CA THR A 140 12.85 6.57 6.79
C THR A 140 13.80 7.24 5.81
N SER A 141 13.33 8.30 5.16
CA SER A 141 14.04 9.00 4.12
C SER A 141 13.63 10.46 4.06
N VAL A 142 14.26 11.17 3.12
CA VAL A 142 14.00 12.56 2.86
C VAL A 142 13.57 12.67 1.41
N ALA A 143 12.32 13.08 1.19
CA ALA A 143 11.87 13.49 -0.13
C ALA A 143 12.27 14.95 -0.36
N ARG A 144 12.77 15.24 -1.56
CA ARG A 144 12.95 16.61 -2.05
C ARG A 144 11.94 16.87 -3.15
N SER A 145 11.12 17.88 -2.95
CA SER A 145 10.20 18.37 -3.97
C SER A 145 10.96 19.14 -5.05
N ALA A 146 10.34 19.33 -6.22
CA ALA A 146 10.94 20.04 -7.36
C ALA A 146 11.25 21.52 -7.05
N ASP A 147 10.58 22.10 -6.06
CA ASP A 147 10.79 23.44 -5.50
C ASP A 147 11.93 23.50 -4.46
N GLY A 148 12.62 22.38 -4.21
CA GLY A 148 13.68 22.28 -3.20
C GLY A 148 13.18 22.04 -1.77
N THR A 149 11.86 21.98 -1.55
CA THR A 149 11.30 21.72 -0.23
C THR A 149 11.69 20.33 0.25
N ARG A 150 12.29 20.28 1.44
CA ARG A 150 12.69 19.04 2.11
C ARG A 150 11.52 18.54 2.95
N ARG A 151 11.06 17.32 2.70
CA ARG A 151 10.05 16.64 3.51
C ARG A 151 10.61 15.32 4.01
N ASP A 152 10.70 15.18 5.33
CA ASP A 152 11.03 13.89 5.94
C ASP A 152 9.86 12.94 5.72
N LEU A 153 10.17 11.79 5.13
CA LEU A 153 9.26 10.66 5.02
C LEU A 153 9.38 9.81 6.28
N TYR A 154 8.31 9.08 6.55
CA TYR A 154 8.26 8.14 7.64
C TYR A 154 7.45 6.93 7.20
N CYS A 155 7.62 5.82 7.92
CA CYS A 155 6.71 4.70 7.89
C CYS A 155 6.01 4.58 9.25
N VAL A 156 4.92 3.83 9.27
CA VAL A 156 4.19 3.51 10.49
C VAL A 156 4.22 2.00 10.69
N ILE A 157 4.55 1.55 11.89
CA ILE A 157 4.46 0.15 12.30
C ILE A 157 3.28 0.02 13.25
N ARG A 158 2.36 -0.88 12.93
CA ARG A 158 1.21 -1.21 13.78
C ARG A 158 1.30 -2.65 14.27
N LYS A 159 0.86 -2.88 15.50
CA LYS A 159 0.67 -4.24 16.00
C LYS A 159 -0.69 -4.75 15.57
N ARG A 160 -0.71 -5.84 14.82
CA ARG A 160 -1.94 -6.52 14.43
C ARG A 160 -2.52 -7.30 15.62
N PRO A 161 -3.83 -7.58 15.62
CA PRO A 161 -4.47 -8.38 16.67
C PRO A 161 -3.87 -9.78 16.86
N ASP A 162 -3.28 -10.36 15.82
CA ASP A 162 -2.61 -11.67 15.85
C ASP A 162 -1.18 -11.63 16.43
N GLY A 163 -0.73 -10.46 16.91
CA GLY A 163 0.59 -10.29 17.53
C GLY A 163 1.72 -9.96 16.55
N HIS A 164 1.48 -10.02 15.24
CA HIS A 164 2.45 -9.63 14.22
C HIS A 164 2.40 -8.13 13.90
N SER A 165 3.30 -7.65 13.06
CA SER A 165 3.34 -6.24 12.64
C SER A 165 2.79 -6.04 11.24
N LEU A 166 2.06 -4.94 11.06
CA LEU A 166 1.76 -4.34 9.77
C LEU A 166 2.66 -3.12 9.58
N ILE A 167 3.37 -3.05 8.47
CA ILE A 167 4.18 -1.88 8.09
C ILE A 167 3.39 -1.08 7.06
N VAL A 168 3.02 0.15 7.40
CA VAL A 168 2.43 1.13 6.49
C VAL A 168 3.55 2.01 5.95
N VAL A 169 3.75 1.98 4.64
CA VAL A 169 4.92 2.57 3.98
C VAL A 169 4.52 3.49 2.83
N HIS A 170 5.24 4.61 2.70
CA HIS A 170 5.08 5.53 1.58
C HIS A 170 5.56 4.88 0.26
N PRO A 171 4.87 5.05 -0.87
CA PRO A 171 5.28 4.53 -2.19
C PRO A 171 6.76 4.81 -2.54
N ALA A 172 7.26 6.01 -2.20
CA ALA A 172 8.65 6.40 -2.45
C ALA A 172 9.65 5.55 -1.65
N ASP A 173 9.37 5.31 -0.36
CA ASP A 173 10.21 4.47 0.49
C ASP A 173 10.15 3.03 0.07
N PHE A 174 8.96 2.52 -0.28
CA PHE A 174 8.78 1.17 -0.79
C PHE A 174 9.67 0.91 -2.02
N VAL A 175 9.63 1.80 -3.01
CA VAL A 175 10.47 1.71 -4.21
C VAL A 175 11.96 1.78 -3.86
N ARG A 176 12.35 2.73 -2.99
CA ARG A 176 13.75 2.87 -2.57
C ARG A 176 14.27 1.62 -1.87
N TRP A 177 13.49 1.05 -0.96
CA TRP A 177 13.82 -0.17 -0.22
C TRP A 177 13.93 -1.38 -1.14
N MET A 178 13.10 -1.43 -2.19
CA MET A 178 13.25 -2.40 -3.25
C MET A 178 14.56 -2.25 -4.03
N GLU A 179 14.85 -1.03 -4.48
CA GLU A 179 16.07 -0.74 -5.23
C GLU A 179 17.34 -1.00 -4.40
N SER A 180 17.29 -0.85 -3.08
CA SER A 180 18.42 -1.08 -2.17
C SER A 180 18.49 -2.49 -1.57
N GLY A 181 17.56 -3.40 -1.88
CA GLY A 181 17.51 -4.72 -1.24
C GLY A 181 17.22 -4.69 0.27
N PHE A 182 16.59 -3.62 0.77
CA PHE A 182 16.30 -3.46 2.20
C PHE A 182 15.23 -4.46 2.67
N LYS A 183 15.48 -5.12 3.81
CA LYS A 183 14.52 -6.06 4.39
C LYS A 183 13.35 -5.30 5.01
N MET A 184 12.15 -5.48 4.44
CA MET A 184 10.94 -4.80 4.89
C MET A 184 10.28 -5.54 6.07
N SER A 185 10.96 -5.56 7.23
CA SER A 185 10.42 -6.10 8.48
C SER A 185 10.48 -5.06 9.60
N ALA A 186 9.62 -5.22 10.61
CA ALA A 186 9.58 -4.31 11.74
C ALA A 186 10.95 -4.21 12.44
N ASP A 187 11.60 -5.34 12.69
CA ASP A 187 12.93 -5.37 13.33
C ASP A 187 13.99 -4.64 12.51
N ALA A 188 13.99 -4.82 11.18
CA ALA A 188 14.96 -4.18 10.30
C ALA A 188 14.77 -2.65 10.25
N ILE A 189 13.51 -2.19 10.24
CA ILE A 189 13.15 -0.77 10.32
C ILE A 189 13.58 -0.21 11.69
N LYS A 190 13.23 -0.88 12.79
CA LYS A 190 13.60 -0.45 14.15
C LYS A 190 15.11 -0.35 14.35
N ALA A 191 15.87 -1.24 13.72
CA ALA A 191 17.33 -1.22 13.79
C ALA A 191 17.99 -0.14 12.90
N SER A 192 17.34 0.26 11.81
CA SER A 192 17.95 1.12 10.77
C SER A 192 17.39 2.54 10.73
N CYS A 193 16.22 2.78 11.31
CA CYS A 193 15.49 4.04 11.24
C CYS A 193 15.31 4.66 12.63
N GLY A 194 15.41 5.98 12.72
CA GLY A 194 15.16 6.70 13.96
C GLY A 194 13.66 6.76 14.27
N ALA A 195 13.27 6.53 15.52
CA ALA A 195 11.89 6.74 15.95
C ALA A 195 11.50 8.21 15.71
N LYS A 196 10.32 8.42 15.13
CA LYS A 196 9.75 9.75 14.95
C LYS A 196 9.11 10.18 16.28
N PRO A 197 9.45 11.36 16.83
CA PRO A 197 8.78 11.88 18.02
C PRO A 197 7.26 11.95 17.79
N GLN A 198 6.47 11.49 18.76
CA GLN A 198 5.04 11.77 18.78
C GLN A 198 4.88 13.28 19.03
N ALA A 199 4.14 13.95 18.13
CA ALA A 199 3.83 15.38 18.22
C ALA A 199 2.63 15.61 19.14
#